data_AF-A0A2M7DWU2-F1
#
_entry.id   AF-A0A2M7DWU2-F1
#
_cell.length_a   1.000
_cell.length_b   1.000
_cell.length_c   1.000
_cell.angle_alpha   90.00
_cell.angle_beta   90.00
_cell.angle_gamma   90.00
#
_symmetry.space_group_name_H-M   'P 1'
#
loop_
_entity.id
_entity.type
_entity.pdbx_description
1 polymer ?
#
loop_
_entity_poly.entity_id
_entity_poly.type
_entity_poly.pdbx_seq_one_letter_code
_entity_poly.pdbx_strand_id
1 'polypeptide(L)' 'KKIDFIDETLISEDTLKKAYKYTSSVDPKDTYYVALALQMKLKIWTGDKKLIKGIRDKGFKNILDTKELLEIIT' A
#
# COMPACT_ATOMS: atom_id res chain seq x y z
N LYS A 1 10.98 -18.95 -8.51
CA LYS A 1 10.04 -17.81 -8.35
C LYS A 1 10.60 -16.63 -9.14
N LYS A 2 9.78 -15.95 -9.94
CA LYS A 2 10.16 -14.70 -10.60
C LYS A 2 9.88 -13.55 -9.62
N ILE A 3 10.86 -12.68 -9.41
CA ILE A 3 10.75 -11.49 -8.57
C ILE A 3 10.98 -10.30 -9.50
N ASP A 4 10.04 -9.36 -9.51
CA ASP A 4 10.17 -8.13 -10.27
C ASP A 4 10.59 -7.01 -9.30
N PHE A 5 11.71 -6.37 -9.61
CA PHE A 5 12.18 -5.20 -8.87
C PHE A 5 11.67 -3.95 -9.56
N ILE A 6 11.11 -3.04 -8.79
CA ILE A 6 10.58 -1.76 -9.29
C ILE A 6 11.37 -0.66 -8.63
N ASP A 7 11.94 0.22 -9.44
CA ASP A 7 12.68 1.39 -8.97
C ASP A 7 11.70 2.44 -8.42
N GLU A 8 12.00 2.99 -7.25
CA GLU A 8 11.18 4.01 -6.60
C GLU A 8 11.12 5.33 -7.38
N THR A 9 12.14 5.63 -8.20
CA THR A 9 12.19 6.81 -9.05
C THR A 9 11.11 6.81 -10.14
N LEU A 10 10.53 5.64 -10.43
CA LEU A 10 9.39 5.53 -11.34
C LEU A 10 8.11 6.10 -10.73
N ILE A 11 8.07 6.28 -9.40
CA ILE A 11 6.91 6.80 -8.69
C ILE A 11 6.96 8.33 -8.71
N SER A 12 5.89 8.93 -9.24
CA SER A 12 5.72 10.39 -9.26
C SER A 12 5.74 11.00 -7.86
N GLU A 13 6.35 12.17 -7.71
CA GLU A 13 6.39 12.90 -6.44
C GLU A 13 4.99 13.18 -5.86
N ASP A 14 4.01 13.48 -6.72
CA ASP A 14 2.63 13.71 -6.28
C ASP A 14 2.03 12.45 -5.63
N THR A 15 2.30 11.28 -6.23
CA THR A 15 1.87 10.01 -5.67
C THR A 15 2.59 9.68 -4.37
N LEU A 16 3.90 9.96 -4.29
CA LEU A 16 4.67 9.82 -3.05
C LEU A 16 4.12 10.73 -1.93
N LYS A 17 3.84 12.00 -2.22
CA LYS A 17 3.25 12.94 -1.26
C LYS A 17 1.87 12.48 -0.80
N LYS A 18 1.04 11.95 -1.70
CA LYS A 18 -0.27 11.36 -1.35
C LYS A 18 -0.11 10.14 -0.46
N ALA A 19 0.78 9.21 -0.82
CA ALA A 19 1.07 8.03 -0.02
C ALA A 19 1.57 8.39 1.38
N TYR A 20 2.50 9.35 1.47
CA TYR A 20 3.08 9.81 2.72
C TYR A 20 2.03 10.36 3.69
N LYS A 21 0.99 11.05 3.20
CA LYS A 21 -0.14 11.49 4.04
C LYS A 21 -0.84 10.33 4.74
N TYR A 22 -0.93 9.17 4.10
CA TYR A 22 -1.52 7.98 4.68
C TYR A 22 -0.58 7.27 5.66
N THR A 23 0.71 7.19 5.36
CA THR A 23 1.67 6.37 6.09
C THR A 23 2.42 7.09 7.21
N SER A 24 2.54 8.43 7.15
CA SER A 24 3.39 9.22 8.06
C SER A 24 3.09 9.06 9.55
N SER A 25 1.83 8.79 9.91
CA SER A 25 1.42 8.59 11.31
C SER A 25 1.37 7.13 11.74
N VAL A 26 1.75 6.20 10.86
CA VAL A 26 1.69 4.74 11.09
C VAL A 26 3.10 4.17 10.98
N ASP A 27 3.65 4.14 9.77
CA ASP A 27 5.05 3.89 9.48
C ASP A 27 5.44 4.62 8.17
N PRO A 28 6.27 5.68 8.23
CA PRO A 28 6.75 6.38 7.05
C PRO A 28 7.48 5.50 6.03
N LYS A 29 8.04 4.35 6.42
CA LYS A 29 8.76 3.45 5.50
C LYS A 29 7.83 2.76 4.51
N ASP A 30 6.57 2.57 4.88
CA ASP A 30 5.58 1.92 4.02
C ASP A 30 5.07 2.83 2.89
N THR A 31 5.54 4.08 2.84
CA THR A 31 5.17 5.07 1.82
C THR A 31 5.36 4.55 0.41
N TYR A 32 6.48 3.86 0.13
CA TYR A 32 6.78 3.38 -1.22
C TYR A 32 5.81 2.30 -1.69
N TYR A 33 5.39 1.39 -0.80
CA TYR A 33 4.41 0.36 -1.13
C TYR A 33 3.03 0.97 -1.42
N VAL A 34 2.61 1.94 -0.60
CA VAL A 34 1.34 2.66 -0.80
C VAL A 34 1.39 3.52 -2.06
N ALA A 35 2.50 4.19 -2.33
CA ALA A 35 2.69 5.02 -3.51
C ALA A 35 2.67 4.19 -4.79
N LEU A 36 3.35 3.04 -4.80
CA LEU A 36 3.33 2.13 -5.93
C LEU A 36 1.91 1.62 -6.22
N ALA A 37 1.18 1.21 -5.19
CA ALA A 37 -0.20 0.76 -5.33
C ALA A 37 -1.13 1.86 -5.83
N LEU A 38 -0.95 3.11 -5.36
CA LEU A 38 -1.69 4.27 -5.86
C LEU A 38 -1.40 4.54 -7.33
N GLN A 39 -0.12 4.51 -7.73
CA GLN A 39 0.28 4.80 -9.10
C GLN A 39 -0.20 3.74 -10.09
N MET A 40 -0.09 2.47 -9.71
CA MET A 40 -0.50 1.33 -10.54
C MET A 40 -1.98 0.97 -10.39
N LYS A 41 -2.72 1.66 -9.50
CA LYS A 41 -4.12 1.37 -9.15
C LYS A 41 -4.33 -0.08 -8.67
N LEU A 42 -3.37 -0.60 -7.90
CA LEU A 42 -3.39 -1.95 -7.35
C LEU A 42 -3.94 -1.98 -5.91
N LYS A 43 -4.25 -3.18 -5.43
CA LYS A 43 -4.53 -3.44 -4.01
C LYS A 43 -3.24 -3.92 -3.34
N ILE A 44 -2.97 -3.39 -2.14
CA ILE A 44 -1.87 -3.85 -1.28
C ILE A 44 -2.36 -5.07 -0.53
N TRP A 45 -1.56 -6.13 -0.48
CA TRP A 45 -1.79 -7.23 0.43
C TRP A 45 -0.70 -7.23 1.49
N THR A 46 -1.09 -7.24 2.76
CA THR A 46 -0.15 -7.27 3.89
C THR A 46 -0.74 -8.01 5.08
N GLY A 47 0.12 -8.63 5.88
CA GLY A 47 -0.26 -9.20 7.19
C GLY A 47 -0.19 -8.18 8.34
N ASP A 48 0.33 -6.97 8.09
CA ASP A 48 0.48 -5.95 9.13
C ASP A 48 -0.86 -5.28 9.46
N LYS A 49 -1.43 -5.70 10.60
CA LYS A 49 -2.70 -5.16 11.09
C LYS A 49 -2.64 -3.70 11.51
N LYS A 50 -1.48 -3.21 11.99
CA LYS A 50 -1.32 -1.80 12.36
C LYS A 50 -1.34 -0.93 11.12
N LEU A 51 -0.65 -1.37 10.06
CA LEU A 51 -0.65 -0.70 8.77
C LEU A 51 -2.06 -0.67 8.16
N ILE A 52 -2.72 -1.84 8.09
CA ILE A 52 -4.08 -1.96 7.56
C ILE A 52 -5.03 -1.00 8.28
N LYS A 53 -5.06 -1.04 9.61
CA LYS A 53 -5.95 -0.20 10.40
C LYS A 53 -5.62 1.28 10.21
N GLY A 54 -4.36 1.66 10.36
CA GLY A 54 -3.94 3.06 10.31
C GLY A 54 -4.19 3.73 8.95
N ILE A 55 -4.04 3.00 7.84
CA ILE A 55 -4.31 3.55 6.51
C ILE A 55 -5.82 3.49 6.17
N ARG A 56 -6.56 2.46 6.62
CA ARG A 56 -8.03 2.39 6.48
C ARG A 56 -8.75 3.51 7.22
N ASP A 57 -8.30 3.83 8.44
CA ASP A 57 -8.85 4.93 9.24
C ASP A 57 -8.70 6.28 8.53
N LYS A 58 -7.73 6.39 7.61
CA LYS A 58 -7.50 7.57 6.75
C LYS A 58 -8.22 7.49 5.40
N GLY A 59 -9.06 6.48 5.18
CA GLY A 59 -9.89 6.33 3.99
C GLY A 59 -9.25 5.58 2.82
N PHE A 60 -8.07 5.00 2.97
CA PHE A 60 -7.47 4.17 1.93
C PHE A 60 -8.07 2.76 1.97
N LYS A 61 -8.83 2.42 0.93
CA LYS A 61 -9.57 1.14 0.85
C LYS A 61 -8.85 0.05 0.07
N ASN A 62 -7.76 0.39 -0.64
CA ASN A 62 -7.03 -0.52 -1.52
C ASN A 62 -5.97 -1.32 -0.75
N ILE A 63 -6.31 -1.83 0.43
CA ILE A 63 -5.44 -2.65 1.27
C ILE A 63 -6.23 -3.85 1.79
N LEU A 64 -5.63 -5.03 1.76
CA LEU A 64 -6.23 -6.31 2.06
C LEU A 64 -5.38 -7.06 3.09
N ASP A 65 -6.06 -7.75 4.01
CA ASP A 65 -5.44 -8.81 4.80
C ASP A 65 -5.53 -10.17 4.08
N THR A 66 -4.92 -11.20 4.65
CA THR A 66 -4.93 -12.55 4.07
C THR A 66 -6.33 -13.17 4.01
N LYS A 67 -7.23 -12.85 4.95
CA LYS A 67 -8.59 -13.40 4.95
C LYS A 67 -9.39 -12.80 3.79
N GLU A 68 -9.34 -11.48 3.65
CA GLU A 68 -9.99 -10.77 2.54
C GLU A 68 -9.40 -11.17 1.19
N LEU A 69 -8.09 -11.43 1.12
CA LEU A 69 -7.48 -11.98 -0.09
C LEU A 69 -8.05 -13.35 -0.44
N LEU A 70 -8.16 -14.26 0.54
CA LEU A 70 -8.72 -15.60 0.34
C LEU A 70 -10.18 -15.55 -0.14
N GLU A 71 -10.99 -14.63 0.40
CA GLU A 71 -12.38 -14.41 -0.05
C GLU A 71 -12.50 -13.90 -1.49
N ILE A 72 -11.46 -13.26 -2.04
CA ILE A 72 -11.45 -12.75 -3.42
C ILE A 72 -11.01 -13.83 -4.42
N ILE A 73 -10.12 -14.73 -4.00
CA ILE A 73 -9.50 -15.73 -4.88
C ILE A 73 -10.16 -17.12 -4.81
N THR A 74 -11.07 -17.32 -3.86
CA THR A 74 -11.83 -18.57 -3.66
C THR A 74 -13.26 -18.36 -4.10
#